data_AF-A0A970KZZ2-F1
#
_entry.id   AF-A0A970KZZ2-F1
#
_cell.length_a   1.000
_cell.length_b   1.000
_cell.length_c   1.000
_cell.angle_alpha   90.00
_cell.angle_beta   90.00
_cell.angle_gamma   90.00
#
_symmetry.space_group_name_H-M   'P 1'
#
loop_
_entity.id
_entity.type
_entity.pdbx_description
1 polymer ?
#
loop_
_entity_poly.entity_id
_entity_poly.type
_entity_poly.pdbx_seq_one_letter_code
_entity_poly.pdbx_strand_id
1 'polypeptide(L)'
;MELTHLTDEATKTAVHIASQIGVPADRIARALQLLDAGDTIPFVARYRKEVTGGLDERQLREIAAEAQRWRALQERKKEVISLLQAQEKLTPELEAAINEATTRQRVEDLYRPYRPKRRTRASIAKERGLEPLAEALMATDATWTDLERLAQETQVGDAKEALAGAADILAEQVSDDPATRAALRRLVEQQGVIRSECALAEEERGLRTPYEDYYDFSRSVREVRPHAVLAMNRGEREGVLRVVIEMPEEAILQYLKRHWIKARDAKTAAFLEDMLLDAYKRLLAPALEREIRRQLTEVADQQAISVFARNLDSLLMQPPVRDVKVLGIDPGFRTGCKAAATETLYPHPPHSRYQEAAALLHDMIVTHGVQLVAVGNGTASRETERLVAEV
;
A
#
# COMPACT_ATOMS: atom_id res chain seq x y z
N MET A 1 -37.13 6.07 20.32
CA MET A 1 -37.56 5.95 18.92
C MET A 1 -36.73 4.85 18.30
N GLU A 2 -37.35 3.68 18.22
CA GLU A 2 -36.72 2.37 18.09
C GLU A 2 -36.00 2.18 16.75
N LEU A 3 -34.96 1.34 16.78
CA LEU A 3 -34.07 0.94 15.67
C LEU A 3 -34.80 0.15 14.54
N THR A 4 -36.14 0.16 14.50
CA THR A 4 -37.00 -0.77 13.73
C THR A 4 -37.06 -0.54 12.22
N HIS A 5 -36.43 0.52 11.70
CA HIS A 5 -36.36 0.79 10.25
C HIS A 5 -34.95 0.79 9.67
N LEU A 6 -33.95 0.36 10.44
CA LEU A 6 -32.56 0.24 9.97
C LEU A 6 -32.32 -1.13 9.35
N THR A 7 -31.66 -1.18 8.19
CA THR A 7 -31.22 -2.47 7.64
C THR A 7 -30.24 -3.12 8.64
N ASP A 8 -30.37 -4.43 8.83
CA ASP A 8 -29.54 -5.20 9.75
C ASP A 8 -28.03 -4.99 9.48
N GLU A 9 -27.68 -4.83 8.21
CA GLU A 9 -26.30 -4.58 7.75
C GLU A 9 -25.78 -3.17 8.06
N ALA A 10 -26.60 -2.12 7.89
CA ALA A 10 -26.20 -0.75 8.24
C ALA A 10 -26.02 -0.60 9.76
N THR A 11 -26.86 -1.27 10.55
CA THR A 11 -26.77 -1.28 12.02
C THR A 11 -25.50 -1.99 12.49
N LYS A 12 -25.20 -3.17 11.94
CA LYS A 12 -23.96 -3.91 12.25
C LYS A 12 -22.72 -3.12 11.88
N THR A 13 -22.72 -2.50 10.70
CA THR A 13 -21.62 -1.64 10.24
C THR A 13 -21.43 -0.45 11.19
N ALA A 14 -22.52 0.24 11.54
CA ALA A 14 -22.49 1.39 12.42
C ALA A 14 -21.96 1.07 13.83
N VAL A 15 -22.37 -0.06 14.41
CA VAL A 15 -21.86 -0.51 15.71
C VAL A 15 -20.36 -0.79 15.66
N HIS A 16 -19.86 -1.40 14.58
CA HIS A 16 -18.44 -1.68 14.43
C HIS A 16 -17.59 -0.41 14.36
N ILE A 17 -18.00 0.56 13.53
CA ILE A 17 -17.19 1.76 13.26
C ILE A 17 -17.42 2.89 14.28
N ALA A 18 -18.46 2.81 15.12
CA ALA A 18 -18.78 3.85 16.11
C ALA A 18 -17.61 4.19 17.05
N SER A 19 -16.92 3.17 17.56
CA SER A 19 -15.77 3.36 18.45
C SER A 19 -14.55 3.94 17.75
N GLN A 20 -14.40 3.68 16.44
CA GLN A 20 -13.27 4.15 15.63
C GLN A 20 -13.42 5.63 15.28
N ILE A 21 -14.65 6.07 14.98
CA ILE A 21 -14.96 7.43 14.53
C ILE A 21 -15.32 8.35 15.72
N GLY A 22 -15.69 7.77 16.87
CA GLY A 22 -16.12 8.56 18.04
C GLY A 22 -17.52 9.18 17.87
N VAL A 23 -18.36 8.59 17.02
CA VAL A 23 -19.73 9.03 16.75
C VAL A 23 -20.71 7.94 17.19
N PRO A 24 -21.85 8.29 17.82
CA PRO A 24 -22.88 7.31 18.21
C PRO A 24 -23.37 6.46 17.03
N ALA A 25 -23.51 5.15 17.25
CA ALA A 25 -23.89 4.19 16.21
C ALA A 25 -25.24 4.52 15.55
N ASP A 26 -26.20 5.08 16.29
CA ASP A 26 -27.50 5.48 15.74
C ASP A 26 -27.37 6.57 14.67
N ARG A 27 -26.47 7.54 14.89
CA ARG A 27 -26.20 8.62 13.92
C ARG A 27 -25.50 8.11 12.69
N ILE A 28 -24.52 7.23 12.88
CA ILE A 28 -23.80 6.57 11.78
C ILE A 28 -24.78 5.75 10.95
N ALA A 29 -25.65 4.95 11.59
CA ALA A 29 -26.57 4.09 10.87
C ALA A 29 -27.57 4.90 10.02
N ARG A 30 -28.10 6.01 10.56
CA ARG A 30 -28.95 6.95 9.80
C ARG A 30 -28.21 7.62 8.65
N ALA A 31 -26.95 8.02 8.86
CA ALA A 31 -26.13 8.57 7.79
C ALA A 31 -25.91 7.55 6.68
N LEU A 32 -25.56 6.31 7.02
CA LEU A 32 -25.36 5.23 6.04
C LEU A 32 -26.63 4.93 5.26
N GLN A 33 -27.81 4.94 5.90
CA GLN A 33 -29.07 4.77 5.17
C GLN A 33 -29.29 5.82 4.07
N LEU A 34 -29.02 7.08 4.37
CA LEU A 34 -29.17 8.17 3.41
C LEU A 34 -28.18 8.00 2.25
N LEU A 35 -26.92 7.68 2.57
CA LEU A 35 -25.88 7.46 1.57
C LEU A 35 -26.17 6.23 0.70
N ASP A 36 -26.64 5.13 1.30
CA ASP A 36 -27.01 3.89 0.59
C ASP A 36 -28.26 4.10 -0.30
N ALA A 37 -29.14 5.04 0.08
CA ALA A 37 -30.28 5.47 -0.74
C ALA A 37 -29.86 6.39 -1.92
N GLY A 38 -28.58 6.76 -2.02
CA GLY A 38 -28.03 7.57 -3.10
C GLY A 38 -27.91 9.06 -2.79
N ASP A 39 -28.22 9.51 -1.56
CA ASP A 39 -28.00 10.90 -1.17
C ASP A 39 -26.50 11.21 -1.15
N THR A 40 -26.10 12.35 -1.73
CA THR A 40 -24.69 12.77 -1.72
C THR A 40 -24.29 13.34 -0.35
N ILE A 41 -22.99 13.25 0.01
CA ILE A 41 -22.49 13.79 1.27
C ILE A 41 -22.84 15.29 1.46
N PRO A 42 -22.64 16.19 0.47
CA PRO A 42 -23.05 17.59 0.62
C PRO A 42 -24.56 17.76 0.83
N PHE A 43 -25.37 16.92 0.18
CA PHE A 43 -26.82 16.95 0.36
C PHE A 43 -27.22 16.53 1.78
N VAL A 44 -26.64 15.45 2.31
CA VAL A 44 -26.90 14.98 3.68
C VAL A 44 -26.43 16.03 4.69
N ALA A 45 -25.21 16.55 4.53
CA ALA A 45 -24.63 17.55 5.43
C ALA A 45 -25.43 18.86 5.46
N ARG A 46 -26.09 19.22 4.35
CA ARG A 46 -26.85 20.49 4.26
C ARG A 46 -28.33 20.34 4.60
N TYR A 47 -28.98 19.28 4.12
CA TYR A 47 -30.44 19.16 4.13
C TYR A 47 -30.96 18.03 5.04
N ARG A 48 -30.07 17.19 5.60
CA ARG A 48 -30.43 16.07 6.49
C ARG A 48 -29.72 16.14 7.85
N LYS A 49 -29.33 17.35 8.29
CA LYS A 49 -28.67 17.56 9.59
C LYS A 49 -29.47 17.03 10.77
N GLU A 50 -30.77 17.26 10.80
CA GLU A 50 -31.61 16.82 11.92
C GLU A 50 -31.68 15.29 12.00
N VAL A 51 -31.76 14.62 10.84
CA VAL A 51 -31.80 13.16 10.74
C VAL A 51 -30.50 12.53 11.25
N THR A 52 -29.37 13.09 10.84
CA THR A 52 -28.02 12.61 11.19
C THR A 52 -27.52 13.08 12.56
N GLY A 53 -28.25 13.98 13.24
CA GLY A 53 -27.80 14.56 14.50
C GLY A 53 -26.67 15.58 14.35
N GLY A 54 -26.60 16.25 13.20
CA GLY A 54 -25.68 17.36 12.93
C GLY A 54 -24.31 16.96 12.41
N LEU A 55 -24.17 15.78 11.76
CA LEU A 55 -22.89 15.36 11.18
C LEU A 55 -22.46 16.31 10.06
N ASP A 56 -21.18 16.71 10.09
CA ASP A 56 -20.59 17.53 9.03
C ASP A 56 -20.06 16.68 7.86
N GLU A 57 -19.65 17.34 6.77
CA GLU A 57 -19.15 16.65 5.58
C GLU A 57 -17.89 15.79 5.85
N ARG A 58 -17.03 16.22 6.78
CA ARG A 58 -15.82 15.49 7.11
C ARG A 58 -16.17 14.18 7.81
N GLN A 59 -17.04 14.25 8.82
CA GLN A 59 -17.54 13.07 9.54
C GLN A 59 -18.28 12.12 8.60
N LEU A 60 -19.10 12.65 7.68
CA LEU A 60 -19.82 11.83 6.70
C LEU A 60 -18.88 11.13 5.71
N ARG A 61 -17.81 11.80 5.24
CA ARG A 61 -16.76 11.17 4.41
C ARG A 61 -16.03 10.05 5.15
N GLU A 62 -15.69 10.29 6.42
CA GLU A 62 -15.02 9.31 7.27
C GLU A 62 -15.90 8.08 7.53
N ILE A 63 -17.18 8.30 7.84
CA ILE A 63 -18.20 7.24 7.98
C ILE A 63 -18.32 6.42 6.69
N ALA A 64 -18.45 7.08 5.53
CA ALA A 64 -18.58 6.39 4.25
C ALA A 64 -17.34 5.54 3.94
N ALA A 65 -16.14 6.08 4.18
CA ALA A 65 -14.89 5.38 3.92
C ALA A 65 -14.69 4.16 4.84
N GLU A 66 -14.95 4.30 6.14
CA GLU A 66 -14.86 3.18 7.09
C GLU A 66 -15.94 2.12 6.84
N ALA A 67 -17.17 2.54 6.54
CA ALA A 67 -18.25 1.61 6.19
C ALA A 67 -17.89 0.80 4.94
N GLN A 68 -17.33 1.45 3.92
CA GLN A 68 -16.86 0.76 2.71
C GLN A 68 -15.74 -0.25 3.03
N ARG A 69 -14.75 0.13 3.85
CA ARG A 69 -13.67 -0.78 4.29
C ARG A 69 -14.23 -1.99 5.04
N TRP A 70 -15.15 -1.76 5.98
CA TRP A 70 -15.78 -2.81 6.76
C TRP A 70 -16.59 -3.76 5.87
N ARG A 71 -17.44 -3.22 4.99
CA ARG A 71 -18.24 -4.03 4.04
C ARG A 71 -17.34 -4.89 3.14
N ALA A 72 -16.26 -4.32 2.60
CA ALA A 72 -15.30 -5.06 1.79
C ALA A 72 -14.61 -6.20 2.59
N LEU A 73 -14.30 -5.99 3.86
CA LEU A 73 -13.79 -7.05 4.74
C LEU A 73 -14.83 -8.16 4.94
N GLN A 74 -16.09 -7.80 5.22
CA GLN A 74 -17.18 -8.76 5.42
C GLN A 74 -17.47 -9.58 4.16
N GLU A 75 -17.50 -8.93 2.99
CA GLU A 75 -17.64 -9.61 1.71
C GLU A 75 -16.51 -10.61 1.49
N ARG A 76 -15.25 -10.20 1.73
CA ARG A 76 -14.10 -11.09 1.56
C ARG A 76 -14.12 -12.27 2.54
N LYS A 77 -14.58 -12.07 3.78
CA LYS A 77 -14.79 -13.18 4.74
C LYS A 77 -15.78 -14.20 4.21
N LYS A 78 -16.95 -13.75 3.73
CA LYS A 78 -17.99 -14.61 3.17
C LYS A 78 -17.46 -15.41 1.96
N GLU A 79 -16.75 -14.72 1.07
CA GLU A 79 -16.13 -15.35 -0.10
C GLU A 79 -15.13 -16.45 0.30
N VAL A 80 -14.23 -16.17 1.23
CA VAL A 80 -13.23 -17.14 1.71
C VAL A 80 -13.89 -18.33 2.40
N ILE A 81 -14.91 -18.10 3.25
CA ILE A 81 -15.67 -19.18 3.89
C ILE A 81 -16.32 -20.08 2.82
N SER A 82 -16.96 -19.49 1.82
CA SER A 82 -17.58 -20.25 0.71
C SER A 82 -16.55 -21.07 -0.07
N LEU A 83 -15.38 -20.50 -0.36
CA LEU A 83 -14.28 -21.20 -1.05
C LEU A 83 -13.77 -22.39 -0.22
N LEU A 84 -13.67 -22.25 1.10
CA LEU A 84 -13.22 -23.32 2.00
C LEU A 84 -14.28 -24.42 2.16
N GLN A 85 -15.56 -24.05 2.21
CA GLN A 85 -16.68 -25.00 2.22
C GLN A 85 -16.70 -25.84 0.94
N ALA A 86 -16.53 -25.20 -0.22
CA ALA A 86 -16.50 -25.89 -1.51
C ALA A 86 -15.31 -26.87 -1.63
N GLN A 87 -14.24 -26.66 -0.86
CA GLN A 87 -13.08 -27.57 -0.79
C GLN A 87 -13.19 -28.62 0.32
N GLU A 88 -14.27 -28.60 1.12
CA GLU A 88 -14.43 -29.44 2.32
C GLU A 88 -13.29 -29.26 3.34
N LYS A 89 -12.70 -28.05 3.40
CA LYS A 89 -11.60 -27.70 4.30
C LYS A 89 -11.99 -26.71 5.41
N LEU A 90 -13.26 -26.27 5.44
CA LEU A 90 -13.74 -25.38 6.50
C LEU A 90 -13.95 -26.18 7.80
N THR A 91 -13.11 -25.94 8.80
CA THR A 91 -13.35 -26.42 10.17
C THR A 91 -14.04 -25.34 11.02
N PRO A 92 -14.74 -25.71 12.11
CA PRO A 92 -15.34 -24.74 13.03
C PRO A 92 -14.33 -23.73 13.58
N GLU A 93 -13.09 -24.16 13.87
CA GLU A 93 -12.02 -23.29 14.37
C GLU A 93 -11.56 -22.29 13.30
N LEU A 94 -11.45 -22.74 12.04
CA LEU A 94 -11.05 -21.88 10.92
C LEU A 94 -12.16 -20.87 10.58
N GLU A 95 -13.42 -21.29 10.59
CA GLU A 95 -14.57 -20.40 10.42
C GLU A 95 -14.60 -19.31 11.49
N ALA A 96 -14.42 -19.69 12.77
CA ALA A 96 -14.31 -18.74 13.87
C ALA A 96 -13.16 -17.76 13.66
N ALA A 97 -11.96 -18.24 13.31
CA ALA A 97 -10.79 -17.41 13.06
C ALA A 97 -10.99 -16.40 11.91
N ILE A 98 -11.69 -16.80 10.84
CA ILE A 98 -12.02 -15.89 9.71
C ILE A 98 -13.04 -14.85 10.15
N ASN A 99 -14.06 -15.25 10.90
CA ASN A 99 -15.09 -14.33 11.41
C ASN A 99 -14.50 -13.29 12.38
N GLU A 100 -13.54 -13.68 13.21
CA GLU A 100 -12.83 -12.80 14.15
C GLU A 100 -11.79 -11.88 13.49
N ALA A 101 -11.34 -12.19 12.27
CA ALA A 101 -10.30 -11.41 11.59
C ALA A 101 -10.69 -9.94 11.41
N THR A 102 -9.89 -9.01 11.92
CA THR A 102 -10.19 -7.57 11.86
C THR A 102 -9.61 -6.87 10.64
N THR A 103 -8.78 -7.56 9.85
CA THR A 103 -8.13 -7.00 8.67
C THR A 103 -8.25 -7.94 7.48
N ARG A 104 -8.30 -7.38 6.27
CA ARG A 104 -8.30 -8.17 5.04
C ARG A 104 -7.05 -9.04 4.93
N GLN A 105 -5.89 -8.51 5.34
CA GLN A 105 -4.63 -9.26 5.33
C GLN A 105 -4.71 -10.52 6.20
N ARG A 106 -5.35 -10.45 7.37
CA ARG A 106 -5.53 -11.65 8.22
C ARG A 106 -6.42 -12.70 7.56
N VAL A 107 -7.48 -12.28 6.86
CA VAL A 107 -8.34 -13.18 6.08
C VAL A 107 -7.54 -13.85 4.95
N GLU A 108 -6.73 -13.07 4.21
CA GLU A 108 -5.86 -13.63 3.16
C GLU A 108 -4.82 -14.61 3.74
N ASP A 109 -4.24 -14.30 4.89
CA ASP A 109 -3.27 -15.18 5.55
C ASP A 109 -3.94 -16.53 5.92
N LEU A 110 -5.14 -16.50 6.52
CA LEU A 110 -5.91 -17.71 6.87
C LEU A 110 -6.30 -18.55 5.66
N TYR A 111 -6.63 -17.91 4.53
CA TYR A 111 -7.00 -18.61 3.29
C TYR A 111 -5.78 -19.17 2.53
N ARG A 112 -4.59 -18.60 2.75
CA ARG A 112 -3.38 -18.88 1.97
C ARG A 112 -3.03 -20.38 1.83
N PRO A 113 -3.10 -21.22 2.87
CA PRO A 113 -2.79 -22.65 2.75
C PRO A 113 -3.71 -23.40 1.76
N TYR A 114 -4.93 -22.90 1.55
CA TYR A 114 -6.00 -23.51 0.75
C TYR A 114 -6.16 -22.87 -0.63
N ARG A 115 -5.36 -21.84 -0.91
CA ARG A 115 -5.41 -21.17 -2.21
C ARG A 115 -4.86 -22.12 -3.28
N PRO A 116 -5.54 -22.31 -4.42
CA PRO A 116 -5.00 -23.10 -5.53
C PRO A 116 -3.63 -22.58 -5.96
N LYS A 117 -2.64 -23.48 -6.03
CA LYS A 117 -1.26 -23.14 -6.41
C LYS A 117 -0.92 -23.73 -7.77
N ARG A 118 -0.08 -23.03 -8.53
CA ARG A 118 0.60 -23.63 -9.69
C ARG A 118 1.49 -24.77 -9.18
N ARG A 119 1.80 -25.74 -10.04
CA ARG A 119 2.66 -26.88 -9.71
C ARG A 119 3.95 -26.42 -9.02
N THR A 120 4.07 -26.67 -7.71
CA THR A 120 5.20 -26.29 -6.87
C THR A 120 6.08 -27.50 -6.58
N ARG A 121 7.28 -27.29 -6.03
CA ARG A 121 8.12 -28.40 -5.56
C ARG A 121 7.41 -29.22 -4.50
N ALA A 122 6.71 -28.56 -3.58
CA ALA A 122 5.86 -29.21 -2.60
C ALA A 122 4.74 -30.01 -3.26
N SER A 123 4.00 -29.45 -4.22
CA SER A 123 2.91 -30.20 -4.89
C SER A 123 3.44 -31.44 -5.63
N ILE A 124 4.60 -31.36 -6.27
CA ILE A 124 5.27 -32.50 -6.91
C ILE A 124 5.67 -33.56 -5.87
N ALA A 125 6.20 -33.14 -4.72
CA ALA A 125 6.53 -34.06 -3.63
C ALA A 125 5.27 -34.74 -3.03
N LYS A 126 4.16 -34.01 -2.91
CA LYS A 126 2.86 -34.56 -2.50
C LYS A 126 2.30 -35.56 -3.50
N GLU A 127 2.36 -35.24 -4.80
CA GLU A 127 2.00 -36.16 -5.90
C GLU A 127 2.80 -37.46 -5.84
N ARG A 128 4.04 -37.41 -5.36
CA ARG A 128 4.90 -38.58 -5.15
C ARG A 128 4.63 -39.36 -3.85
N GLY A 129 3.70 -38.90 -3.00
CA GLY A 129 3.35 -39.57 -1.75
C GLY A 129 4.29 -39.28 -0.58
N LEU A 130 5.03 -38.16 -0.59
CA LEU A 130 5.96 -37.80 0.49
C LEU A 130 5.31 -37.06 1.68
N GLU A 131 3.99 -36.87 1.68
CA GLU A 131 3.27 -36.24 2.80
C GLU A 131 3.46 -36.97 4.14
N PRO A 132 3.33 -38.31 4.23
CA PRO A 132 3.53 -39.01 5.49
C PRO A 132 4.95 -38.85 6.06
N LEU A 133 5.97 -38.75 5.19
CA LEU A 133 7.34 -38.49 5.61
C LEU A 133 7.49 -37.09 6.20
N ALA A 134 6.92 -36.08 5.55
CA ALA A 134 6.93 -34.71 6.06
C ALA A 134 6.23 -34.61 7.44
N GLU A 135 5.09 -35.27 7.60
CA GLU A 135 4.37 -35.34 8.88
C GLU A 135 5.20 -36.04 9.99
N ALA A 136 5.83 -37.17 9.65
CA ALA A 136 6.69 -37.91 10.58
C ALA A 136 7.91 -37.11 11.05
N LEU A 137 8.48 -36.27 10.18
CA LEU A 137 9.62 -35.40 10.49
C LEU A 137 9.25 -34.22 11.40
N MET A 138 8.01 -33.72 11.30
CA MET A 138 7.49 -32.61 12.11
C MET A 138 6.83 -33.03 13.43
N ALA A 139 6.67 -34.33 13.66
CA ALA A 139 6.05 -34.86 14.87
C ALA A 139 6.84 -34.45 16.13
N THR A 140 6.13 -34.05 17.19
CA THR A 140 6.73 -33.57 18.46
C THR A 140 7.63 -34.62 19.13
N ASP A 141 7.34 -35.91 18.93
CA ASP A 141 8.10 -37.04 19.49
C ASP A 141 9.07 -37.66 18.48
N ALA A 142 9.38 -36.94 17.38
CA ALA A 142 10.36 -37.38 16.39
C ALA A 142 11.72 -37.62 17.06
N THR A 143 12.11 -38.89 17.12
CA THR A 143 13.37 -39.40 17.66
C THR A 143 14.16 -40.14 16.58
N TRP A 144 13.96 -39.75 15.32
CA TRP A 144 14.54 -40.39 14.17
C TRP A 144 16.05 -40.17 14.14
N THR A 145 16.79 -41.21 14.54
CA THR A 145 18.26 -41.22 14.54
C THR A 145 18.86 -41.55 13.17
N ASP A 146 18.03 -42.12 12.28
CA ASP A 146 18.37 -42.50 10.90
C ASP A 146 17.28 -42.01 9.93
N LEU A 147 17.46 -40.77 9.47
CA LEU A 147 16.56 -40.12 8.51
C LEU A 147 16.58 -40.81 7.13
N GLU A 148 17.72 -41.40 6.75
CA GLU A 148 17.84 -42.08 5.46
C GLU A 148 17.01 -43.35 5.43
N ARG A 149 17.03 -44.13 6.52
CA ARG A 149 16.15 -45.29 6.67
C ARG A 149 14.68 -44.90 6.64
N LEU A 150 14.29 -43.87 7.39
CA LEU A 150 12.90 -43.38 7.39
C LEU A 150 12.46 -42.98 5.97
N ALA A 151 13.34 -42.32 5.22
CA ALA A 151 13.07 -41.93 3.85
C ALA A 151 12.96 -43.13 2.89
N GLN A 152 13.78 -44.17 3.09
CA GLN A 152 13.70 -45.41 2.30
C GLN A 152 12.38 -46.16 2.47
N GLU A 153 11.73 -46.05 3.63
CA GLU A 153 10.42 -46.66 3.89
C GLU A 153 9.30 -46.11 2.98
N THR A 154 9.49 -44.92 2.41
CA THR A 154 8.53 -44.32 1.46
C THR A 154 8.56 -44.98 0.08
N GLN A 155 9.64 -45.68 -0.28
CA GLN A 155 9.88 -46.26 -1.62
C GLN A 155 9.83 -45.23 -2.77
N VAL A 156 9.99 -43.94 -2.47
CA VAL A 156 10.01 -42.85 -3.45
C VAL A 156 11.46 -42.45 -3.75
N GLY A 157 11.94 -42.77 -4.94
CA GLY A 157 13.29 -42.36 -5.39
C GLY A 157 14.40 -42.86 -4.47
N ASP A 158 15.47 -42.09 -4.34
CA ASP A 158 16.49 -42.31 -3.30
C ASP A 158 16.16 -41.57 -1.99
N ALA A 159 16.81 -41.96 -0.89
CA ALA A 159 16.57 -41.38 0.43
C ALA A 159 16.76 -39.86 0.47
N LYS A 160 17.71 -39.32 -0.31
CA LYS A 160 17.99 -37.87 -0.35
C LYS A 160 16.91 -37.13 -1.10
N GLU A 161 16.44 -37.68 -2.22
CA GLU A 161 15.32 -37.13 -2.99
C GLU A 161 14.02 -37.13 -2.16
N ALA A 162 13.76 -38.20 -1.41
CA ALA A 162 12.60 -38.28 -0.52
C ALA A 162 12.67 -37.23 0.61
N LEU A 163 13.83 -37.08 1.27
CA LEU A 163 14.05 -36.06 2.30
C LEU A 163 13.94 -34.64 1.74
N ALA A 164 14.50 -34.38 0.55
CA ALA A 164 14.39 -33.08 -0.11
C ALA A 164 12.93 -32.75 -0.47
N GLY A 165 12.18 -33.73 -0.99
CA GLY A 165 10.76 -33.56 -1.27
C GLY A 165 9.93 -33.32 -0.01
N ALA A 166 10.22 -34.02 1.09
CA ALA A 166 9.60 -33.75 2.39
C ALA A 166 9.95 -32.33 2.89
N ALA A 167 11.21 -31.90 2.76
CA ALA A 167 11.61 -30.53 3.11
C ALA A 167 10.86 -29.48 2.28
N ASP A 168 10.65 -29.71 0.99
CA ASP A 168 9.86 -28.81 0.13
C ASP A 168 8.40 -28.68 0.60
N ILE A 169 7.79 -29.78 1.06
CA ILE A 169 6.43 -29.76 1.64
C ILE A 169 6.41 -28.92 2.91
N LEU A 170 7.35 -29.16 3.82
CA LEU A 170 7.45 -28.45 5.10
C LEU A 170 7.75 -26.96 4.90
N ALA A 171 8.63 -26.62 3.96
CA ALA A 171 8.97 -25.24 3.64
C ALA A 171 7.75 -24.45 3.15
N GLU A 172 6.88 -25.07 2.34
CA GLU A 172 5.64 -24.46 1.89
C GLU A 172 4.63 -24.31 3.04
N GLN A 173 4.52 -25.31 3.92
CA GLN A 173 3.67 -25.23 5.12
C GLN A 173 4.08 -24.08 6.04
N VAL A 174 5.38 -23.95 6.33
CA VAL A 174 5.95 -22.86 7.14
C VAL A 174 5.70 -21.50 6.48
N SER A 175 5.89 -21.41 5.18
CA SER A 175 5.71 -20.16 4.41
C SER A 175 4.27 -19.65 4.44
N ASP A 176 3.31 -20.56 4.42
CA ASP A 176 1.89 -20.25 4.31
C ASP A 176 1.17 -20.23 5.65
N ASP A 177 1.82 -20.61 6.74
CA ASP A 177 1.27 -20.57 8.08
C ASP A 177 0.88 -19.13 8.50
N PRO A 178 -0.41 -18.88 8.80
CA PRO A 178 -0.91 -17.54 9.12
C PRO A 178 -0.24 -16.92 10.36
N ALA A 179 0.13 -17.74 11.36
CA ALA A 179 0.75 -17.25 12.60
C ALA A 179 2.20 -16.81 12.36
N THR A 180 2.96 -17.64 11.65
CA THR A 180 4.33 -17.35 11.21
C THR A 180 4.37 -16.07 10.40
N ARG A 181 3.53 -15.93 9.37
CA ARG A 181 3.48 -14.71 8.56
C ARG A 181 3.22 -13.46 9.39
N ALA A 182 2.24 -13.49 10.29
CA ALA A 182 1.91 -12.36 11.14
C ALA A 182 3.07 -11.98 12.07
N ALA A 183 3.75 -12.96 12.66
CA ALA A 183 4.89 -12.72 13.53
C ALA A 183 6.11 -12.16 12.77
N LEU A 184 6.44 -12.73 11.61
CA LEU A 184 7.56 -12.26 10.81
C LEU A 184 7.31 -10.85 10.28
N ARG A 185 6.08 -10.53 9.85
CA ARG A 185 5.71 -9.18 9.43
C ARG A 185 5.96 -8.15 10.53
N ARG A 186 5.55 -8.45 11.76
CA ARG A 186 5.81 -7.59 12.94
C ARG A 186 7.31 -7.43 13.23
N LEU A 187 8.10 -8.51 13.09
CA LEU A 187 9.56 -8.43 13.27
C LEU A 187 10.19 -7.50 12.24
N VAL A 188 9.79 -7.61 10.98
CA VAL A 188 10.29 -6.75 9.88
C VAL A 188 9.82 -5.31 10.06
N GLU A 189 8.58 -5.07 10.47
CA GLU A 189 8.10 -3.72 10.79
C GLU A 189 8.90 -3.08 11.93
N GLN A 190 9.36 -3.86 12.91
CA GLN A 190 10.08 -3.35 14.07
C GLN A 190 11.59 -3.18 13.85
N GLN A 191 12.22 -4.08 13.10
CA GLN A 191 13.68 -4.18 13.00
C GLN A 191 14.20 -4.13 11.55
N GLY A 192 13.32 -4.20 10.55
CA GLY A 192 13.69 -4.13 9.15
C GLY A 192 14.12 -2.73 8.73
N VAL A 193 14.98 -2.69 7.71
CA VAL A 193 15.53 -1.45 7.15
C VAL A 193 15.22 -1.40 5.67
N ILE A 194 14.65 -0.28 5.19
CA ILE A 194 14.56 -0.01 3.77
C ILE A 194 15.84 0.66 3.31
N ARG A 195 16.45 0.10 2.26
CA ARG A 195 17.69 0.59 1.67
C ARG A 195 17.52 0.87 0.19
N SER A 196 18.14 1.95 -0.28
CA SER A 196 18.19 2.32 -1.69
C SER A 196 19.62 2.61 -2.11
N GLU A 197 20.00 2.10 -3.27
CA GLU A 197 21.31 2.25 -3.88
C GLU A 197 21.20 2.73 -5.33
N CYS A 198 22.23 3.42 -5.83
CA CYS A 198 22.31 3.80 -7.24
C CYS A 198 22.44 2.56 -8.14
N ALA A 199 21.52 2.38 -9.08
CA ALA A 199 21.52 1.31 -10.07
C ALA A 199 22.11 1.71 -11.43
N LEU A 200 22.49 2.99 -11.60
CA LEU A 200 23.12 3.47 -12.83
C LEU A 200 24.50 2.85 -13.05
N ALA A 201 24.82 2.61 -14.32
CA ALA A 201 26.15 2.21 -14.75
C ALA A 201 27.17 3.30 -14.42
N GLU A 202 28.43 2.93 -14.26
CA GLU A 202 29.49 3.84 -13.80
C GLU A 202 29.63 5.08 -14.71
N GLU A 203 29.40 4.90 -16.01
CA GLU A 203 29.46 5.94 -17.04
C GLU A 203 28.30 6.96 -16.91
N GLU A 204 27.17 6.54 -16.34
CA GLU A 204 25.95 7.32 -16.19
C GLU A 204 25.85 7.98 -14.80
N ARG A 205 26.67 7.57 -13.82
CA ARG A 205 26.68 8.12 -12.44
C ARG A 205 27.02 9.61 -12.36
N GLY A 206 27.60 10.18 -13.42
CA GLY A 206 27.86 11.63 -13.52
C GLY A 206 26.63 12.45 -13.95
N LEU A 207 25.55 11.81 -14.39
CA LEU A 207 24.30 12.49 -14.73
C LEU A 207 23.58 12.90 -13.44
N ARG A 208 23.29 14.20 -13.30
CA ARG A 208 22.44 14.68 -12.21
C ARG A 208 21.04 14.14 -12.39
N THR A 209 20.55 13.41 -11.39
CA THR A 209 19.17 12.93 -11.34
C THR A 209 18.47 13.53 -10.11
N PRO A 210 17.13 13.59 -10.07
CA PRO A 210 16.42 14.03 -8.87
C PRO A 210 16.52 13.04 -7.69
N TYR A 211 17.29 11.95 -7.84
CA TYR A 211 17.38 10.84 -6.89
C TYR A 211 18.71 10.78 -6.12
N GLU A 212 19.57 11.80 -6.24
CA GLU A 212 20.89 11.84 -5.59
C GLU A 212 20.82 11.55 -4.07
N ASP A 213 19.80 12.10 -3.39
CA ASP A 213 19.55 11.86 -1.95
C ASP A 213 19.25 10.38 -1.60
N TYR A 214 19.00 9.53 -2.60
CA TYR A 214 18.60 8.13 -2.46
C TYR A 214 19.64 7.14 -3.01
N TYR A 215 20.84 7.61 -3.41
CA TYR A 215 21.92 6.75 -3.90
C TYR A 215 22.61 5.92 -2.82
N ASP A 216 22.55 6.36 -1.57
CA ASP A 216 22.97 5.60 -0.38
C ASP A 216 22.02 5.95 0.77
N PHE A 217 20.77 5.51 0.64
CA PHE A 217 19.73 5.79 1.62
C PHE A 217 19.43 4.54 2.44
N SER A 218 19.38 4.71 3.77
CA SER A 218 19.00 3.65 4.70
C SER A 218 18.17 4.22 5.85
N ARG A 219 17.00 3.63 6.11
CA ARG A 219 16.12 3.98 7.23
C ARG A 219 15.33 2.77 7.73
N SER A 220 14.96 2.79 9.00
CA SER A 220 14.00 1.84 9.57
C SER A 220 12.70 1.83 8.77
N VAL A 221 12.13 0.64 8.51
CA VAL A 221 10.83 0.47 7.85
C VAL A 221 9.73 1.24 8.57
N ARG A 222 9.80 1.35 9.89
CA ARG A 222 8.81 2.09 10.69
C ARG A 222 8.88 3.60 10.55
N GLU A 223 10.06 4.13 10.24
CA GLU A 223 10.36 5.56 10.29
C GLU A 223 10.51 6.19 8.89
N VAL A 224 10.53 5.38 7.83
CA VAL A 224 10.69 5.91 6.48
C VAL A 224 9.54 6.85 6.14
N ARG A 225 9.90 8.04 5.65
CA ARG A 225 8.92 9.07 5.32
C ARG A 225 8.21 8.70 4.02
N PRO A 226 6.88 8.83 3.95
CA PRO A 226 6.09 8.57 2.74
C PRO A 226 6.60 9.18 1.43
N HIS A 227 7.01 10.46 1.43
CA HIS A 227 7.57 11.06 0.20
C HIS A 227 8.86 10.37 -0.27
N ALA A 228 9.67 9.86 0.66
CA ALA A 228 10.88 9.10 0.33
C ALA A 228 10.53 7.76 -0.30
N VAL A 229 9.49 7.07 0.20
CA VAL A 229 8.97 5.85 -0.42
C VAL A 229 8.55 6.11 -1.87
N LEU A 230 7.82 7.19 -2.14
CA LEU A 230 7.42 7.55 -3.50
C LEU A 230 8.60 7.90 -4.41
N ALA A 231 9.58 8.64 -3.90
CA ALA A 231 10.78 8.98 -4.64
C ALA A 231 11.61 7.74 -5.00
N MET A 232 11.82 6.85 -4.02
CA MET A 232 12.51 5.56 -4.21
C MET A 232 11.77 4.66 -5.21
N ASN A 233 10.45 4.49 -5.05
CA ASN A 233 9.63 3.71 -5.99
C ASN A 233 9.70 4.26 -7.42
N ARG A 234 9.74 5.59 -7.57
CA ARG A 234 9.86 6.25 -8.87
C ARG A 234 11.25 6.04 -9.47
N GLY A 235 12.32 6.26 -8.70
CA GLY A 235 13.69 6.05 -9.17
C GLY A 235 13.97 4.59 -9.53
N GLU A 236 13.37 3.63 -8.81
CA GLU A 236 13.43 2.21 -9.14
C GLU A 236 12.73 1.89 -10.47
N ARG A 237 11.53 2.46 -10.69
CA ARG A 237 10.80 2.29 -11.96
C ARG A 237 11.54 2.89 -13.15
N GLU A 238 12.25 4.00 -12.94
CA GLU A 238 13.08 4.67 -13.94
C GLU A 238 14.47 4.00 -14.11
N GLY A 239 14.77 2.93 -13.36
CA GLY A 239 16.02 2.18 -13.45
C GLY A 239 17.23 2.87 -12.80
N VAL A 240 17.02 3.99 -12.09
CA VAL A 240 18.07 4.78 -11.46
C VAL A 240 18.44 4.25 -10.06
N LEU A 241 17.49 3.63 -9.37
CA LEU A 241 17.66 3.11 -8.02
C LEU A 241 17.38 1.61 -7.96
N ARG A 242 18.01 0.93 -7.01
CA ARG A 242 17.64 -0.40 -6.55
C ARG A 242 17.20 -0.27 -5.10
N VAL A 243 16.00 -0.74 -4.76
CA VAL A 243 15.44 -0.56 -3.42
C VAL A 243 15.12 -1.94 -2.84
N VAL A 244 15.63 -2.21 -1.63
CA VAL A 244 15.48 -3.50 -0.95
C VAL A 244 15.01 -3.30 0.50
N ILE A 245 14.36 -4.32 1.06
CA ILE A 245 14.12 -4.40 2.51
C ILE A 245 15.15 -5.36 3.11
N GLU A 246 16.09 -4.81 3.87
CA GLU A 246 17.01 -5.59 4.69
C GLU A 246 16.23 -6.14 5.90
N MET A 247 16.09 -7.46 5.92
CA MET A 247 15.32 -8.19 6.93
C MET A 247 16.21 -8.57 8.14
N PRO A 248 15.67 -8.62 9.36
CA PRO A 248 16.38 -9.12 10.53
C PRO A 248 16.51 -10.66 10.51
N GLU A 249 17.33 -11.20 9.60
CA GLU A 249 17.44 -12.64 9.30
C GLU A 249 17.63 -13.50 10.57
N GLU A 250 18.55 -13.12 11.45
CA GLU A 250 18.82 -13.87 12.68
C GLU A 250 17.60 -13.96 13.60
N ALA A 251 16.89 -12.85 13.82
CA ALA A 251 15.69 -12.83 14.65
C ALA A 251 14.54 -13.65 14.03
N ILE A 252 14.41 -13.61 12.71
CA ILE A 252 13.43 -14.39 11.96
C ILE A 252 13.74 -15.89 12.08
N LEU A 253 14.98 -16.31 11.82
CA LEU A 253 15.39 -17.71 11.94
C LEU A 253 15.24 -18.20 13.38
N GLN A 254 15.59 -17.39 14.38
CA GLN A 254 15.38 -17.73 15.78
C GLN A 254 13.90 -17.89 16.14
N TYR A 255 13.01 -17.07 15.58
CA TYR A 255 11.56 -17.25 15.74
C TYR A 255 11.10 -18.57 15.09
N LEU A 256 11.51 -18.81 13.83
CA LEU A 256 11.13 -20.01 13.09
C LEU A 256 11.57 -21.28 13.82
N LYS A 257 12.83 -21.35 14.26
CA LYS A 257 13.37 -22.50 15.02
C LYS A 257 12.55 -22.77 16.27
N ARG A 258 12.28 -21.73 17.09
CA ARG A 258 11.50 -21.87 18.33
C ARG A 258 10.07 -22.32 18.10
N HIS A 259 9.46 -21.94 16.97
CA HIS A 259 8.06 -22.23 16.69
C HIS A 259 7.87 -23.60 16.04
N TRP A 260 8.77 -23.97 15.12
CA TRP A 260 8.61 -25.15 14.25
C TRP A 260 9.43 -26.36 14.69
N ILE A 261 10.61 -26.17 15.31
CA ILE A 261 11.45 -27.31 15.70
C ILE A 261 11.05 -27.80 17.09
N LYS A 262 10.39 -28.96 17.11
CA LYS A 262 10.04 -29.68 18.34
C LYS A 262 10.87 -30.96 18.56
N ALA A 263 11.63 -31.36 17.54
CA ALA A 263 12.44 -32.57 17.56
C ALA A 263 13.47 -32.54 18.70
N ARG A 264 13.61 -33.67 19.39
CA ARG A 264 14.61 -33.84 20.46
C ARG A 264 15.93 -34.41 19.93
N ASP A 265 15.88 -35.09 18.79
CA ASP A 265 17.06 -35.64 18.12
C ASP A 265 17.81 -34.55 17.33
N ALA A 266 19.14 -34.57 17.42
CA ALA A 266 20.00 -33.55 16.83
C ALA A 266 20.04 -33.58 15.29
N LYS A 267 19.95 -34.77 14.67
CA LYS A 267 19.96 -34.89 13.20
C LYS A 267 18.64 -34.41 12.60
N THR A 268 17.53 -34.80 13.22
CA THR A 268 16.20 -34.32 12.83
C THR A 268 16.12 -32.80 13.01
N ALA A 269 16.61 -32.26 14.13
CA ALA A 269 16.66 -30.82 14.34
C ALA A 269 17.51 -30.11 13.27
N ALA A 270 18.71 -30.60 12.97
CA ALA A 270 19.57 -30.01 11.93
C ALA A 270 18.91 -30.01 10.55
N PHE A 271 18.26 -31.12 10.16
CA PHE A 271 17.48 -31.19 8.92
C PHE A 271 16.36 -30.13 8.87
N LEU A 272 15.62 -29.96 9.98
CA LEU A 272 14.57 -28.94 10.05
C LEU A 272 15.15 -27.52 10.04
N GLU A 273 16.31 -27.28 10.64
CA GLU A 273 16.99 -25.98 10.57
C GLU A 273 17.37 -25.61 9.13
N ASP A 274 17.92 -26.55 8.37
CA ASP A 274 18.26 -26.35 6.96
C ASP A 274 17.00 -26.10 6.11
N MET A 275 15.94 -26.86 6.36
CA MET A 275 14.63 -26.65 5.71
C MET A 275 14.06 -25.26 6.02
N LEU A 276 14.11 -24.81 7.28
CA LEU A 276 13.63 -23.47 7.67
C LEU A 276 14.46 -22.35 7.04
N LEU A 277 15.76 -22.54 6.88
CA LEU A 277 16.62 -21.59 6.19
C LEU A 277 16.26 -21.47 4.71
N ASP A 278 16.02 -22.59 4.02
CA ASP A 278 15.54 -22.58 2.64
C ASP A 278 14.15 -21.95 2.54
N ALA A 279 13.21 -22.35 3.40
CA ALA A 279 11.86 -21.76 3.46
C ALA A 279 11.92 -20.24 3.64
N TYR A 280 12.81 -19.77 4.52
CA TYR A 280 13.05 -18.36 4.74
C TYR A 280 13.53 -17.66 3.46
N LYS A 281 14.66 -18.10 2.90
CA LYS A 281 15.32 -17.42 1.77
C LYS A 281 14.51 -17.48 0.49
N ARG A 282 13.91 -18.63 0.19
CA ARG A 282 13.25 -18.89 -1.09
C ARG A 282 11.80 -18.41 -1.11
N LEU A 283 11.08 -18.53 0.01
CA LEU A 283 9.62 -18.32 0.04
C LEU A 283 9.23 -17.12 0.91
N LEU A 284 9.65 -17.08 2.17
CA LEU A 284 9.19 -16.07 3.13
C LEU A 284 9.77 -14.69 2.85
N ALA A 285 11.10 -14.55 2.73
CA ALA A 285 11.75 -13.25 2.56
C ALA A 285 11.25 -12.50 1.30
N PRO A 286 11.20 -13.11 0.10
CA PRO A 286 10.68 -12.42 -1.09
C PRO A 286 9.18 -12.11 -1.01
N ALA A 287 8.41 -12.91 -0.25
CA ALA A 287 6.99 -12.64 -0.04
C ALA A 287 6.77 -11.49 0.95
N LEU A 288 7.53 -11.46 2.06
CA LEU A 288 7.47 -10.42 3.08
C LEU A 288 7.97 -9.08 2.53
N GLU A 289 9.06 -9.07 1.76
CA GLU A 289 9.57 -7.85 1.14
C GLU A 289 8.52 -7.18 0.25
N ARG A 290 7.90 -7.93 -0.67
CA ARG A 290 6.82 -7.42 -1.52
C ARG A 290 5.64 -6.91 -0.71
N GLU A 291 5.30 -7.60 0.36
CA GLU A 291 4.18 -7.23 1.24
C GLU A 291 4.46 -5.92 1.97
N ILE A 292 5.63 -5.77 2.59
CA ILE A 292 6.05 -4.54 3.28
C ILE A 292 6.19 -3.38 2.29
N ARG A 293 6.81 -3.60 1.12
CA ARG A 293 6.91 -2.57 0.07
C ARG A 293 5.53 -2.09 -0.39
N ARG A 294 4.56 -3.01 -0.54
CA ARG A 294 3.18 -2.66 -0.89
C ARG A 294 2.53 -1.81 0.21
N GLN A 295 2.65 -2.21 1.48
CA GLN A 295 2.10 -1.45 2.60
C GLN A 295 2.69 -0.04 2.71
N LEU A 296 4.02 0.08 2.59
CA LEU A 296 4.69 1.38 2.57
C LEU A 296 4.19 2.26 1.42
N THR A 297 3.94 1.66 0.25
CA THR A 297 3.41 2.37 -0.92
C THR A 297 1.98 2.84 -0.69
N GLU A 298 1.10 1.97 -0.19
CA GLU A 298 -0.30 2.31 0.13
C GLU A 298 -0.39 3.47 1.12
N VAL A 299 0.41 3.43 2.20
CA VAL A 299 0.51 4.54 3.17
C VAL A 299 0.99 5.82 2.49
N ALA A 300 1.97 5.70 1.60
CA ALA A 300 2.56 6.86 0.96
C ALA A 300 1.64 7.53 -0.07
N ASP A 301 0.94 6.72 -0.87
CA ASP A 301 -0.07 7.20 -1.80
C ASP A 301 -1.21 7.89 -1.05
N GLN A 302 -1.71 7.29 0.04
CA GLN A 302 -2.78 7.87 0.85
C GLN A 302 -2.37 9.25 1.42
N GLN A 303 -1.14 9.38 1.91
CA GLN A 303 -0.64 10.67 2.40
C GLN A 303 -0.51 11.69 1.28
N ALA A 304 0.05 11.30 0.12
CA ALA A 304 0.21 12.21 -1.01
C ALA A 304 -1.15 12.72 -1.52
N ILE A 305 -2.12 11.82 -1.67
CA ILE A 305 -3.50 12.17 -2.05
C ILE A 305 -4.11 13.15 -1.04
N SER A 306 -3.91 12.92 0.26
CA SER A 306 -4.42 13.82 1.30
C SER A 306 -3.83 15.23 1.17
N VAL A 307 -2.52 15.34 0.91
CA VAL A 307 -1.86 16.64 0.69
C VAL A 307 -2.38 17.32 -0.57
N PHE A 308 -2.52 16.58 -1.69
CA PHE A 308 -3.06 17.13 -2.92
C PHE A 308 -4.51 17.59 -2.78
N ALA A 309 -5.36 16.82 -2.11
CA ALA A 309 -6.74 17.19 -1.83
C ALA A 309 -6.81 18.49 -1.02
N ARG A 310 -5.98 18.65 0.02
CA ARG A 310 -5.93 19.88 0.82
C ARG A 310 -5.44 21.09 0.01
N ASN A 311 -4.43 20.89 -0.83
CA ASN A 311 -3.91 21.96 -1.68
C ASN A 311 -4.97 22.40 -2.72
N LEU A 312 -5.67 21.44 -3.33
CA LEU A 312 -6.75 21.73 -4.28
C LEU A 312 -7.92 22.44 -3.60
N ASP A 313 -8.34 21.97 -2.42
CA ASP A 313 -9.38 22.63 -1.63
C ASP A 313 -9.01 24.10 -1.33
N SER A 314 -7.77 24.34 -0.90
CA SER A 314 -7.27 25.69 -0.63
C SER A 314 -7.29 26.58 -1.88
N LEU A 315 -7.04 26.02 -3.07
CA LEU A 315 -7.11 26.74 -4.34
C LEU A 315 -8.55 27.05 -4.76
N LEU A 316 -9.47 26.09 -4.60
CA LEU A 316 -10.88 26.24 -4.95
C LEU A 316 -11.61 27.21 -4.01
N MET A 317 -11.17 27.29 -2.76
CA MET A 317 -11.76 28.15 -1.73
C MET A 317 -11.18 29.58 -1.74
N GLN A 318 -10.30 29.91 -2.68
CA GLN A 318 -9.81 31.28 -2.81
C GLN A 318 -10.96 32.24 -3.13
N PRO A 319 -11.07 33.38 -2.42
CA PRO A 319 -12.08 34.38 -2.73
C PRO A 319 -11.92 34.88 -4.16
N PRO A 320 -13.00 34.93 -4.97
CA PRO A 320 -12.92 35.46 -6.31
C PRO A 320 -12.65 36.96 -6.26
N VAL A 321 -11.77 37.44 -7.14
CA VAL A 321 -11.61 38.88 -7.39
C VAL A 321 -12.83 39.37 -8.16
N ARG A 322 -13.51 40.39 -7.65
CA ARG A 322 -14.77 40.90 -8.22
C ARG A 322 -14.57 42.27 -8.85
N ASP A 323 -15.39 42.54 -9.86
CA ASP A 323 -15.60 43.87 -10.44
C ASP A 323 -14.33 44.57 -10.98
N VAL A 324 -13.35 43.80 -11.46
CA VAL A 324 -12.14 44.33 -12.10
C VAL A 324 -11.87 43.62 -13.43
N LYS A 325 -11.30 44.37 -14.38
CA LYS A 325 -10.80 43.79 -15.63
C LYS A 325 -9.42 43.18 -15.42
N VAL A 326 -9.29 41.89 -15.70
CA VAL A 326 -8.07 41.10 -15.46
C VAL A 326 -7.40 40.74 -16.78
N LEU A 327 -6.09 40.95 -16.88
CA LEU A 327 -5.24 40.40 -17.94
C LEU A 327 -4.51 39.16 -17.41
N GLY A 328 -4.80 37.99 -17.97
CA GLY A 328 -4.08 36.76 -17.64
C GLY A 328 -2.82 36.62 -18.49
N ILE A 329 -1.69 36.28 -17.89
CA ILE A 329 -0.42 36.01 -18.58
C ILE A 329 0.07 34.62 -18.17
N ASP A 330 0.16 33.71 -19.15
CA ASP A 330 0.84 32.43 -19.00
C ASP A 330 2.32 32.57 -19.41
N PRO A 331 3.27 32.53 -18.47
CA PRO A 331 4.67 32.82 -18.75
C PRO A 331 5.37 31.73 -19.57
N GLY A 332 6.39 32.12 -20.34
CA GLY A 332 7.26 31.15 -20.99
C GLY A 332 8.53 31.77 -21.57
N PHE A 333 9.59 30.94 -21.66
CA PHE A 333 10.83 31.31 -22.34
C PHE A 333 10.70 31.14 -23.86
N ARG A 334 10.98 29.94 -24.37
CA ARG A 334 11.04 29.65 -25.82
C ARG A 334 9.75 29.90 -26.57
N THR A 335 8.60 29.61 -25.96
CA THR A 335 7.29 29.75 -26.59
C THR A 335 6.63 31.11 -26.33
N GLY A 336 7.35 32.04 -25.70
CA GLY A 336 6.82 33.33 -25.25
C GLY A 336 5.77 33.22 -24.13
N CYS A 337 5.38 34.39 -23.62
CA CYS A 337 4.33 34.60 -22.64
C CYS A 337 3.00 34.87 -23.36
N LYS A 338 1.93 34.14 -23.04
CA LYS A 338 0.62 34.30 -23.69
C LYS A 338 -0.22 35.24 -22.85
N ALA A 339 -0.54 36.40 -23.40
CA ALA A 339 -1.41 37.38 -22.77
C ALA A 339 -2.85 37.18 -23.27
N ALA A 340 -3.76 36.82 -22.36
CA ALA A 340 -5.18 36.51 -22.61
C ALA A 340 -5.47 35.66 -23.87
N ALA A 341 -4.54 34.76 -24.22
CA ALA A 341 -4.59 33.80 -25.34
C ALA A 341 -4.72 34.36 -26.77
N THR A 342 -4.75 35.69 -26.97
CA THR A 342 -4.77 36.31 -28.30
C THR A 342 -3.41 36.86 -28.72
N GLU A 343 -2.58 37.27 -27.76
CA GLU A 343 -1.27 37.87 -28.02
C GLU A 343 -0.15 37.04 -27.39
N THR A 344 0.98 36.92 -28.11
CA THR A 344 2.18 36.25 -27.61
C THR A 344 3.32 37.23 -27.50
N LEU A 345 3.77 37.47 -26.27
CA LEU A 345 4.89 38.36 -25.94
C LEU A 345 6.18 37.53 -25.87
N TYR A 346 7.29 38.09 -26.35
CA TYR A 346 8.60 37.42 -26.35
C TYR A 346 9.67 38.17 -25.51
N PRO A 347 9.40 38.50 -24.24
CA PRO A 347 10.31 39.32 -23.43
C PRO A 347 11.61 38.59 -23.05
N HIS A 348 11.57 37.26 -22.96
CA HIS A 348 12.64 36.44 -22.37
C HIS A 348 13.48 35.70 -23.43
N PRO A 349 14.63 35.12 -23.06
CA PRO A 349 15.39 34.25 -23.95
C PRO A 349 14.52 33.10 -24.51
N PRO A 350 14.75 32.69 -25.76
CA PRO A 350 15.86 33.09 -26.64
C PRO A 350 15.60 34.34 -27.48
N HIS A 351 14.39 34.93 -27.43
CA HIS A 351 14.03 36.05 -28.29
C HIS A 351 14.43 37.40 -27.70
N SER A 352 14.31 37.56 -26.37
CA SER A 352 14.76 38.73 -25.60
C SER A 352 14.24 40.08 -26.10
N ARG A 353 12.98 40.12 -26.59
CA ARG A 353 12.32 41.34 -27.10
C ARG A 353 11.61 42.09 -25.98
N TYR A 354 12.37 42.46 -24.95
CA TYR A 354 11.82 43.01 -23.71
C TYR A 354 11.06 44.33 -23.91
N GLN A 355 11.66 45.30 -24.62
CA GLN A 355 11.04 46.61 -24.84
C GLN A 355 9.76 46.54 -25.69
N GLU A 356 9.76 45.69 -26.72
CA GLU A 356 8.58 45.45 -27.56
C GLU A 356 7.45 44.82 -26.74
N ALA A 357 7.76 43.80 -25.95
CA ALA A 357 6.79 43.16 -25.07
C ALA A 357 6.24 44.12 -24.00
N ALA A 358 7.07 44.98 -23.42
CA ALA A 358 6.67 45.99 -22.45
C ALA A 358 5.72 47.03 -23.07
N ALA A 359 6.03 47.51 -24.28
CA ALA A 359 5.19 48.46 -25.00
C ALA A 359 3.82 47.86 -25.37
N LEU A 360 3.80 46.63 -25.88
CA LEU A 360 2.56 45.90 -26.17
C LEU A 360 1.73 45.67 -24.90
N LEU A 361 2.38 45.25 -23.81
CA LEU A 361 1.71 45.05 -22.53
C LEU A 361 1.08 46.35 -22.00
N HIS A 362 1.83 47.47 -22.05
CA HIS A 362 1.33 48.79 -21.68
C HIS A 362 0.11 49.18 -22.52
N ASP A 363 0.18 49.02 -23.84
CA ASP A 363 -0.94 49.33 -24.74
C ASP A 363 -2.18 48.51 -24.43
N MET A 364 -2.03 47.20 -24.19
CA MET A 364 -3.14 46.33 -23.78
C MET A 364 -3.77 46.79 -22.46
N ILE A 365 -2.95 47.16 -21.47
CA ILE A 365 -3.41 47.61 -20.16
C ILE A 365 -4.25 48.89 -20.31
N VAL A 366 -3.73 49.88 -21.02
CA VAL A 366 -4.40 51.18 -21.21
C VAL A 366 -5.66 51.04 -22.06
N THR A 367 -5.56 50.39 -23.22
CA THR A 367 -6.66 50.26 -24.19
C THR A 367 -7.87 49.54 -23.61
N HIS A 368 -7.64 48.48 -22.82
CA HIS A 368 -8.74 47.70 -22.24
C HIS A 368 -9.14 48.17 -20.83
N GLY A 369 -8.37 49.08 -20.22
CA GLY A 369 -8.57 49.54 -18.85
C GLY A 369 -8.37 48.40 -17.85
N VAL A 370 -7.31 47.60 -18.04
CA VAL A 370 -6.94 46.49 -17.15
C VAL A 370 -6.59 47.06 -15.77
N GLN A 371 -7.08 46.41 -14.73
CA GLN A 371 -6.85 46.82 -13.33
C GLN A 371 -6.04 45.79 -12.54
N LEU A 372 -5.95 44.55 -13.05
CA LEU A 372 -5.22 43.47 -12.43
C LEU A 372 -4.53 42.64 -13.51
N VAL A 373 -3.26 42.27 -13.28
CA VAL A 373 -2.55 41.29 -14.11
C VAL A 373 -2.35 40.02 -13.30
N ALA A 374 -2.87 38.90 -13.82
CA ALA A 374 -2.70 37.58 -13.21
C ALA A 374 -1.58 36.83 -13.93
N VAL A 375 -0.47 36.56 -13.24
CA VAL A 375 0.69 35.86 -13.80
C VAL A 375 0.69 34.41 -13.33
N GLY A 376 0.75 33.45 -14.27
CA GLY A 376 0.91 32.04 -13.95
C GLY A 376 2.21 31.78 -13.17
N ASN A 377 2.20 30.85 -12.22
CA ASN A 377 3.37 30.52 -11.39
C ASN A 377 4.31 29.47 -12.04
N GLY A 378 4.26 29.34 -13.37
CA GLY A 378 5.01 28.37 -14.14
C GLY A 378 6.45 28.80 -14.46
N THR A 379 6.99 28.19 -15.51
CA THR A 379 8.34 28.51 -16.02
C THR A 379 8.39 29.96 -16.54
N ALA A 380 9.43 30.71 -16.20
CA ALA A 380 9.59 32.14 -16.53
C ALA A 380 8.63 33.11 -15.78
N SER A 381 7.93 32.64 -14.75
CA SER A 381 7.00 33.45 -13.95
C SER A 381 7.70 34.63 -13.28
N ARG A 382 8.87 34.42 -12.65
CA ARG A 382 9.65 35.47 -11.97
C ARG A 382 10.15 36.57 -12.92
N GLU A 383 10.58 36.21 -14.11
CA GLU A 383 10.99 37.16 -15.14
C GLU A 383 9.80 37.95 -15.68
N THR A 384 8.65 37.28 -15.84
CA THR A 384 7.42 37.90 -16.32
C THR A 384 6.79 38.82 -15.27
N GLU A 385 6.82 38.45 -14.00
CA GLU A 385 6.40 39.29 -12.88
C GLU A 385 7.20 40.60 -12.85
N ARG A 386 8.52 40.54 -13.09
CA ARG A 386 9.36 41.73 -13.21
C ARG A 386 8.95 42.63 -14.38
N LEU A 387 8.70 42.04 -15.54
CA LEU A 387 8.17 42.78 -16.70
C LEU A 387 6.87 43.49 -16.35
N VAL A 388 5.92 42.78 -15.73
CA VAL A 388 4.62 43.33 -15.34
C VAL A 388 4.76 44.44 -14.30
N ALA A 389 5.73 44.36 -13.39
CA ALA A 389 5.95 45.38 -12.36
C ALA A 389 6.63 46.65 -12.88
N GLU A 390 7.38 46.56 -13.99
CA GLU A 390 8.05 47.70 -14.63
C GLU A 390 7.13 48.50 -15.58
N VAL A 391 6.06 47.88 -16.07
CA VAL A 391 5.03 48.48 -16.94
C VAL A 391 3.92 49.09 -16.09
#